data_AF-A0A7Y4U0J4-F1
#
_entry.id   AF-A0A7Y4U0J4-F1
#
_cell.length_a   1.000
_cell.length_b   1.000
_cell.length_c   1.000
_cell.angle_alpha   90.00
_cell.angle_beta   90.00
_cell.angle_gamma   90.00
#
_symmetry.space_group_name_H-M   'P 1'
#
loop_
_entity.id
_entity.type
_entity.pdbx_description
1 polymer ?
#
loop_
_entity_poly.entity_id
_entity_poly.type
_entity_poly.pdbx_seq_one_letter_code
_entity_poly.pdbx_strand_id
1 'polypeptide(L)'
;MKDTVPLMTDEDIDAIHARCAAATPGPWRSYVEGRDHTSGDSFIMTGEGDSRGEDIELSGATPADQDFIAHARQDIPRLLAEVRRLRDLEQGKSSSLRREAKSQAA
;
A
#
# COMPACT_ATOMS: atom_id res chain seq x y z
N MET A 1 26.48 -6.35 -1.07
CA MET A 1 26.19 -5.11 -0.32
C MET A 1 24.77 -5.22 0.18
N LYS A 2 24.52 -5.10 1.49
CA LYS A 2 23.15 -4.89 1.94
C LYS A 2 22.85 -3.43 1.60
N ASP A 3 22.04 -3.20 0.58
CA ASP A 3 21.50 -1.88 0.33
C ASP A 3 20.68 -1.50 1.56
N THR A 4 21.31 -0.79 2.49
CA THR A 4 20.65 -0.30 3.69
C THR A 4 19.75 0.86 3.23
N VAL A 5 18.55 0.50 2.80
CA VAL A 5 17.44 1.44 2.76
C VAL A 5 17.32 2.03 4.17
N PRO A 6 17.32 3.35 4.33
CA PRO A 6 17.11 3.98 5.64
C PRO A 6 15.88 3.38 6.31
N LEU A 7 15.98 3.11 7.62
CA LEU A 7 14.83 2.68 8.39
C LEU A 7 13.74 3.75 8.25
N MET A 8 12.56 3.35 7.77
CA MET A 8 11.41 4.25 7.76
C MET A 8 11.08 4.65 9.19
N THR A 9 10.85 5.91 9.44
CA THR A 9 10.35 6.42 10.74
C THR A 9 8.84 6.19 10.85
N ASP A 10 8.25 6.50 11.99
CA ASP A 10 6.77 6.54 12.09
C ASP A 10 6.19 7.70 11.29
N GLU A 11 6.91 8.83 11.22
CA GLU A 11 6.55 9.98 10.40
C GLU A 11 6.51 9.62 8.90
N ASP A 12 7.47 8.82 8.41
CA ASP A 12 7.45 8.33 7.03
C ASP A 12 6.21 7.47 6.73
N ILE A 13 5.84 6.58 7.67
CA ILE A 13 4.65 5.74 7.55
C ILE A 13 3.38 6.59 7.53
N ASP A 14 3.29 7.56 8.44
CA ASP A 14 2.15 8.47 8.52
C ASP A 14 2.02 9.32 7.25
N ALA A 15 3.14 9.79 6.68
CA ALA A 15 3.16 10.53 5.43
C ALA A 15 2.70 9.68 4.23
N ILE A 16 3.07 8.40 4.16
CA ILE A 16 2.57 7.49 3.11
C ILE A 16 1.06 7.23 3.32
N HIS A 17 0.64 7.01 4.56
CA HIS A 17 -0.77 6.81 4.89
C HIS A 17 -1.61 8.01 4.48
N ALA A 18 -1.14 9.24 4.75
CA ALA A 18 -1.81 10.47 4.36
C ALA A 18 -1.96 10.58 2.83
N ARG A 19 -0.91 10.25 2.06
CA ARG A 19 -0.99 10.22 0.59
C ARG A 19 -2.01 9.19 0.09
N CYS A 20 -2.07 8.01 0.71
CA CYS A 20 -3.06 6.98 0.36
C CYS A 20 -4.49 7.43 0.66
N ALA A 21 -4.70 8.13 1.78
CA ALA A 21 -6.00 8.66 2.17
C ALA A 21 -6.48 9.81 1.28
N ALA A 22 -5.55 10.59 0.73
CA ALA A 22 -5.85 11.70 -0.17
C ALA A 22 -6.17 11.24 -1.62
N ALA A 23 -5.72 10.07 -2.03
CA ALA A 23 -6.05 9.49 -3.33
C ALA A 23 -7.53 9.07 -3.41
N THR A 24 -8.09 8.95 -4.62
CA THR A 24 -9.48 8.51 -4.79
C THR A 24 -9.71 7.16 -4.09
N PRO A 25 -10.88 6.96 -3.45
CA PRO A 25 -11.19 5.70 -2.78
C PRO A 25 -11.07 4.49 -3.73
N GLY A 26 -10.63 3.36 -3.18
CA GLY A 26 -10.65 2.08 -3.87
C GLY A 26 -12.04 1.44 -3.87
N PRO A 27 -12.22 0.30 -4.56
CA PRO A 27 -11.18 -0.43 -5.30
C PRO A 27 -10.76 0.32 -6.57
N TRP A 28 -9.49 0.18 -6.96
CA TRP A 28 -9.03 0.56 -8.29
C TRP A 28 -8.87 -0.68 -9.16
N ARG A 29 -9.34 -0.63 -10.41
CA ARG A 29 -9.25 -1.75 -11.34
C ARG A 29 -8.83 -1.28 -12.72
N SER A 30 -7.74 -1.85 -13.21
CA SER A 30 -7.26 -1.63 -14.57
C SER A 30 -8.16 -2.32 -15.59
N TYR A 31 -8.59 -1.58 -16.60
CA TYR A 31 -9.27 -2.06 -17.81
C TYR A 31 -8.45 -1.64 -19.02
N VAL A 32 -8.01 -2.63 -19.81
CA VAL A 32 -7.17 -2.41 -20.99
C VAL A 32 -7.94 -2.80 -22.25
N GLU A 33 -7.95 -1.92 -23.23
CA GLU A 33 -8.60 -2.15 -24.52
C GLU A 33 -7.94 -3.35 -25.24
N GLY A 34 -8.77 -4.22 -25.81
CA GLY A 34 -8.34 -5.47 -26.45
C GLY A 34 -8.06 -6.61 -25.46
N ARG A 35 -7.95 -6.32 -24.16
CA ARG A 35 -7.81 -7.33 -23.09
C ARG A 35 -9.10 -7.52 -22.31
N ASP A 36 -9.65 -6.42 -21.80
CA ASP A 36 -10.78 -6.42 -20.86
C ASP A 36 -12.07 -5.86 -21.47
N HIS A 37 -11.95 -5.07 -22.55
CA HIS A 37 -13.07 -4.54 -23.35
C HIS A 37 -12.63 -4.37 -24.82
N THR A 38 -13.58 -4.12 -25.71
CA THR A 38 -13.35 -4.18 -27.17
C THR A 38 -13.29 -2.81 -27.86
N SER A 39 -13.52 -1.72 -27.14
CA SER A 39 -13.54 -0.37 -27.70
C SER A 39 -13.31 0.69 -26.63
N GLY A 40 -12.69 1.81 -27.01
CA GLY A 40 -12.45 2.98 -26.14
C GLY A 40 -11.08 2.92 -25.49
N ASP A 41 -10.70 3.98 -24.78
CA ASP A 41 -9.36 4.05 -24.17
C ASP A 41 -9.19 3.05 -23.01
N SER A 42 -7.94 2.73 -22.69
CA SER A 42 -7.60 1.98 -21.47
C SER A 42 -7.63 2.90 -20.26
N PHE A 43 -8.17 2.44 -19.14
CA PHE A 43 -8.38 3.26 -17.95
C PHE A 43 -8.30 2.45 -16.65
N ILE A 44 -8.10 3.16 -15.54
CA ILE A 44 -8.30 2.63 -14.19
C ILE A 44 -9.67 3.08 -13.69
N MET A 45 -10.55 2.10 -13.48
CA MET A 45 -11.83 2.29 -12.81
C MET A 45 -11.61 2.54 -11.32
N THR A 46 -12.22 3.58 -10.76
CA THR A 46 -12.17 3.89 -9.33
C THR A 46 -13.52 3.67 -8.65
N GLY A 47 -13.54 2.94 -7.54
CA GLY A 47 -14.77 2.60 -6.81
C GLY A 47 -15.66 1.59 -7.55
N GLU A 48 -16.77 1.22 -6.91
CA GLU A 48 -17.78 0.31 -7.49
C GLU A 48 -19.19 0.65 -6.99
N GLY A 49 -20.22 0.26 -7.76
CA GLY A 49 -21.63 0.53 -7.42
C GLY A 49 -21.89 2.02 -7.13
N ASP A 50 -22.53 2.30 -6.00
CA ASP A 50 -22.85 3.67 -5.55
C ASP A 50 -21.61 4.50 -5.17
N SER A 51 -20.44 3.85 -5.02
CA SER A 51 -19.16 4.48 -4.72
C SER A 51 -18.26 4.65 -5.95
N ARG A 52 -18.77 4.31 -7.15
CA ARG A 52 -18.04 4.49 -8.40
C ARG A 52 -17.68 5.96 -8.61
N GLY A 53 -16.40 6.22 -8.81
CA GLY A 53 -15.86 7.53 -9.18
C GLY A 53 -15.51 7.62 -10.66
N GLU A 54 -14.92 8.75 -11.02
CA GLU A 54 -14.37 9.00 -12.36
C GLU A 54 -13.23 8.02 -12.68
N ASP A 55 -13.08 7.73 -13.97
CA ASP A 55 -11.99 6.90 -14.48
C ASP A 55 -10.69 7.69 -14.57
N ILE A 56 -9.58 7.01 -14.32
CA ILE A 56 -8.23 7.57 -14.48
C ILE A 56 -7.67 7.03 -15.79
N GLU A 57 -7.50 7.92 -16.77
CA GLU A 57 -6.81 7.63 -18.02
C GLU A 57 -5.32 7.94 -17.89
N LEU A 58 -4.47 7.04 -18.42
CA LEU A 58 -3.03 7.18 -18.37
C LEU A 58 -2.46 7.29 -19.79
N SER A 59 -1.81 8.41 -20.10
CA SER A 59 -1.08 8.57 -21.35
C SER A 59 0.36 8.07 -21.20
N GLY A 60 0.81 7.23 -22.14
CA GLY A 60 2.18 6.70 -22.17
C GLY A 60 2.47 5.55 -21.22
N ALA A 61 1.48 5.07 -20.46
CA ALA A 61 1.62 3.88 -19.62
C ALA A 61 1.48 2.60 -20.45
N THR A 62 2.29 1.59 -20.16
CA THR A 62 2.01 0.23 -20.64
C THR A 62 0.85 -0.38 -19.85
N PRO A 63 0.21 -1.45 -20.36
CA PRO A 63 -0.77 -2.22 -19.58
C PRO A 63 -0.24 -2.66 -18.21
N ALA A 64 1.05 -3.03 -18.14
CA ALA A 64 1.68 -3.43 -16.89
C ALA A 64 1.85 -2.27 -15.89
N ASP A 65 2.16 -1.06 -16.37
CA ASP A 65 2.23 0.13 -15.52
C ASP A 65 0.84 0.47 -14.96
N GLN A 66 -0.20 0.41 -15.81
CA GLN A 66 -1.58 0.64 -15.41
C GLN A 66 -2.04 -0.38 -14.36
N ASP A 67 -1.74 -1.67 -14.58
CA ASP A 67 -2.04 -2.72 -13.63
C ASP A 67 -1.30 -2.50 -12.29
N PHE A 68 -0.02 -2.13 -12.32
CA PHE A 68 0.76 -1.86 -11.12
C PHE A 68 0.17 -0.70 -10.32
N ILE A 69 -0.17 0.41 -10.97
CA ILE A 69 -0.77 1.58 -10.33
C ILE A 69 -2.14 1.23 -9.73
N ALA A 70 -2.96 0.48 -10.46
CA ALA A 70 -4.25 0.03 -9.97
C ALA A 70 -4.09 -0.79 -8.67
N HIS A 71 -3.20 -1.79 -8.65
CA HIS A 71 -2.97 -2.63 -7.46
C HIS A 71 -2.35 -1.87 -6.29
N ALA A 72 -1.46 -0.90 -6.56
CA ALA A 72 -0.78 -0.12 -5.53
C ALA A 72 -1.77 0.57 -4.58
N ARG A 73 -2.96 0.97 -5.08
CA ARG A 73 -3.99 1.62 -4.25
C ARG A 73 -4.47 0.75 -3.10
N GLN A 74 -4.57 -0.57 -3.30
CA GLN A 74 -5.00 -1.55 -2.29
C GLN A 74 -3.81 -2.11 -1.52
N ASP A 75 -2.68 -2.30 -2.20
CA ASP A 75 -1.51 -2.93 -1.59
C ASP A 75 -0.80 -2.01 -0.60
N ILE A 76 -0.66 -0.70 -0.89
CA ILE A 76 0.06 0.21 0.00
C ILE A 76 -0.59 0.29 1.40
N PRO A 77 -1.93 0.48 1.56
CA PRO A 77 -2.54 0.43 2.89
C PRO A 77 -2.32 -0.90 3.63
N ARG A 78 -2.36 -2.04 2.92
CA ARG A 78 -2.10 -3.36 3.50
C ARG A 78 -0.66 -3.50 3.97
N LEU A 79 0.29 -3.04 3.15
CA LEU A 79 1.71 -3.03 3.50
C LEU A 79 1.99 -2.14 4.70
N LEU A 80 1.37 -0.95 4.79
CA LEU A 80 1.51 -0.08 5.97
C LEU A 80 0.98 -0.75 7.24
N ALA A 81 -0.18 -1.41 7.16
CA ALA A 81 -0.73 -2.16 8.28
C ALA A 81 0.21 -3.28 8.73
N GLU A 82 0.80 -4.00 7.77
CA GLU A 82 1.77 -5.06 8.05
C GLU A 82 3.05 -4.53 8.69
N VAL A 83 3.58 -3.40 8.22
CA VAL A 83 4.76 -2.77 8.82
C VAL A 83 4.49 -2.38 10.27
N ARG A 84 3.33 -1.79 10.57
CA ARG A 84 2.95 -1.46 11.97
C ARG A 84 2.87 -2.71 12.83
N ARG A 85 2.19 -3.76 12.35
CA ARG A 85 2.07 -5.05 13.04
C ARG A 85 3.44 -5.65 13.36
N LEU A 86 4.36 -5.62 12.40
CA LEU A 86 5.72 -6.13 12.59
C LEU A 86 6.50 -5.31 13.63
N ARG A 87 6.38 -3.98 13.63
CA ARG A 87 7.00 -3.12 14.64
C ARG A 87 6.49 -3.41 16.04
N ASP A 88 5.18 -3.58 16.19
CA ASP A 88 4.57 -3.89 17.49
C ASP A 88 5.07 -5.23 18.05
N LEU A 89 5.21 -6.25 17.18
CA LEU A 89 5.77 -7.54 17.57
C LEU A 89 7.23 -7.44 18.02
N GLU A 90 8.06 -6.67 17.32
CA GLU A 90 9.48 -6.50 17.68
C GLU A 90 9.65 -5.73 19.00
N GLN A 91 8.83 -4.69 19.23
CA GLN A 91 8.80 -3.97 20.50
C GLN A 91 8.30 -4.87 21.64
N GLY A 92 7.26 -5.68 21.39
CA GLY A 92 6.73 -6.65 22.34
C GLY A 92 7.77 -7.68 22.79
N LYS A 93 8.48 -8.32 21.85
CA LYS A 93 9.58 -9.25 22.14
C LYS A 93 10.69 -8.60 22.96
N SER A 94 11.10 -7.38 22.57
CA SER A 94 12.13 -6.62 23.27
C SER A 94 11.75 -6.28 24.72
N SER A 95 10.46 -6.00 24.95
CA SER A 95 9.94 -5.74 26.29
C SER A 95 9.85 -7.00 27.17
N SER A 96 9.50 -8.16 26.58
CA SER A 96 9.44 -9.45 27.29
C SER A 96 10.83 -9.91 27.73
N LEU A 97 11.81 -9.88 26.82
CA LEU A 97 13.20 -10.26 27.10
C LEU A 97 13.82 -9.39 28.22
N ARG A 98 13.53 -8.09 28.22
CA ARG A 98 13.97 -7.16 29.27
C ARG A 98 13.33 -7.45 30.64
N ARG A 99 12.10 -7.97 30.68
CA ARG A 99 11.41 -8.35 31.92
C ARG A 99 11.97 -9.65 32.49
N GLU A 100 12.19 -10.66 31.64
CA GLU A 100 12.78 -11.95 32.02
C GLU A 100 14.20 -11.78 32.58
N ALA A 101 15.05 -10.99 31.92
CA ALA A 101 16.40 -10.70 32.38
C ALA A 101 16.43 -10.02 33.76
N LYS A 102 15.47 -9.14 34.08
CA LYS A 102 15.35 -8.51 35.40
C LYS A 102 14.84 -9.48 36.47
N SER A 103 14.00 -10.44 36.12
CA SER A 103 13.48 -11.45 37.05
C SER A 103 14.52 -12.50 37.43
N GLN A 104 15.52 -12.77 36.59
CA GLN A 104 16.60 -13.72 36.87
C GLN A 104 17.78 -13.10 37.63
N ALA A 105 17.87 -11.77 37.62
CA ALA A 105 18.90 -11.00 38.33
C ALA A 105 18.49 -10.59 39.76
N ALA A 106 17.28 -10.97 40.20
CA ALA A 106 16.73 -10.75 41.53
C ALA A 106 16.61 -12.07 42.28
#